data_AF-A0A817IR31-F1
#
_entry.id   AF-A0A817IR31-F1
#
_cell.length_a   1.000
_cell.length_b   1.000
_cell.length_c   1.000
_cell.angle_alpha   90.00
_cell.angle_beta   90.00
_cell.angle_gamma   90.00
#
_symmetry.space_group_name_H-M   'P 1'
#
loop_
_entity.id
_entity.type
_entity.pdbx_description
1 polymer ?
#
loop_
_entity_poly.entity_id
_entity_poly.type
_entity_poly.pdbx_seq_one_letter_code
_entity_poly.pdbx_strand_id
1 'polypeptide(L)'
;MAEAEMPGVMRLRKIYGLKQLLKGVRLAGCLHLTAQTGVMIEALRQLGAQVQWSSSNPLSTQDHVAAALVKNGVSIYAWKGETEEEKLWCIDQTIYFPDG
;
A
#
# COMPACT_ATOMS: atom_id res chain seq x y z
N MET A 1 6.53 15.40 -2.42
CA MET A 1 7.78 15.26 -3.18
C MET A 1 7.80 13.99 -4.02
N ALA A 2 7.46 12.80 -3.47
CA ALA A 2 7.47 11.54 -4.21
C ALA A 2 6.61 11.53 -5.50
N GLU A 3 5.40 12.14 -5.50
CA GLU A 3 4.56 12.21 -6.71
C GLU A 3 5.25 12.90 -7.90
N ALA A 4 6.05 13.95 -7.64
CA ALA A 4 6.76 14.69 -8.68
C ALA A 4 7.80 13.82 -9.41
N GLU A 5 8.41 12.88 -8.68
CA GLU A 5 9.41 11.93 -9.20
C GLU A 5 8.77 10.63 -9.75
N MET A 6 7.45 10.52 -9.75
CA MET A 6 6.72 9.34 -10.21
C MET A 6 5.73 9.65 -11.35
N PRO A 7 6.17 10.31 -12.45
CA PRO A 7 5.28 10.81 -13.50
C PRO A 7 4.48 9.69 -14.20
N GLY A 8 5.04 8.48 -14.29
CA GLY A 8 4.33 7.33 -14.84
C GLY A 8 3.09 6.96 -14.02
N VAL A 9 3.22 6.91 -12.68
CA VAL A 9 2.11 6.60 -11.77
C VAL A 9 1.07 7.71 -11.78
N MET A 10 1.51 8.97 -11.78
CA MET A 10 0.60 10.12 -11.88
C MET A 10 -0.17 10.14 -13.20
N ARG A 11 0.46 9.73 -14.30
CA ARG A 11 -0.20 9.57 -15.59
C ARG A 11 -1.25 8.46 -15.58
N LEU A 12 -0.95 7.31 -14.95
CA LEU A 12 -1.93 6.22 -14.80
C LEU A 12 -3.16 6.69 -14.01
N ARG A 13 -2.97 7.40 -12.89
CA ARG A 13 -4.06 8.00 -12.10
C ARG A 13 -4.94 8.91 -12.96
N LYS A 14 -4.33 9.80 -13.76
CA LYS A 14 -5.06 10.74 -14.61
C LYS A 14 -5.88 10.04 -15.71
N ILE A 15 -5.32 9.04 -16.37
CA ILE A 15 -5.96 8.38 -17.52
C ILE A 15 -7.03 7.37 -17.08
N TYR A 16 -6.77 6.64 -15.99
CA TYR A 16 -7.56 5.48 -15.59
C TYR A 16 -8.32 5.64 -14.27
N GLY A 17 -8.08 6.70 -13.50
CA GLY A 17 -8.75 6.93 -12.22
C GLY A 17 -10.28 6.96 -12.35
N LEU A 18 -10.83 7.70 -13.32
CA LEU A 18 -12.28 7.72 -13.55
C LEU A 18 -12.83 6.39 -14.11
N LYS A 19 -11.97 5.58 -14.75
CA LYS A 19 -12.37 4.29 -15.33
C LYS A 19 -12.45 3.18 -14.30
N GLN A 20 -11.88 3.38 -13.10
CA GLN A 20 -11.93 2.43 -11.99
C GLN A 20 -11.59 0.99 -12.43
N LEU A 21 -10.49 0.82 -13.19
CA LEU A 21 -10.13 -0.46 -13.83
C LEU A 21 -9.90 -1.62 -12.85
N LEU A 22 -9.61 -1.31 -11.59
CA LEU A 22 -9.39 -2.28 -10.51
C LEU A 22 -10.59 -2.37 -9.56
N LYS A 23 -11.76 -1.85 -9.95
CA LYS A 23 -12.97 -1.94 -9.13
C LYS A 23 -13.29 -3.40 -8.81
N GLY A 24 -13.46 -3.69 -7.52
CA GLY A 24 -13.76 -5.05 -7.04
C GLY A 24 -12.53 -5.95 -6.91
N VAL A 25 -11.34 -5.47 -7.29
CA VAL A 25 -10.09 -6.22 -7.07
C VAL A 25 -9.63 -6.02 -5.63
N ARG A 26 -9.37 -7.13 -4.94
CA ARG A 26 -8.69 -7.17 -3.63
C ARG A 26 -7.21 -7.39 -3.87
N LEU A 27 -6.37 -6.48 -3.40
CA LEU A 27 -4.93 -6.48 -3.64
C LEU A 27 -4.18 -6.49 -2.30
N ALA A 28 -3.56 -7.63 -2.02
CA ALA A 28 -2.61 -7.81 -0.92
C ALA A 28 -1.19 -7.50 -1.42
N GLY A 29 -0.50 -6.53 -0.81
CA GLY A 29 0.86 -6.16 -1.17
C GLY A 29 1.87 -6.48 -0.07
N CYS A 30 3.01 -7.08 -0.44
CA CYS A 30 4.17 -7.27 0.44
C CYS A 30 5.41 -6.69 -0.25
N LEU A 31 5.70 -5.42 0.04
CA LEU A 31 6.79 -4.65 -0.58
C LEU A 31 7.26 -3.58 0.40
N HIS A 32 8.53 -3.16 0.30
CA HIS A 32 9.09 -2.08 1.11
C HIS A 32 8.13 -0.87 1.22
N LEU A 33 7.78 -0.49 2.43
CA LEU A 33 6.80 0.56 2.67
C LEU A 33 7.48 1.94 2.77
N THR A 34 7.77 2.52 1.61
CA THR A 34 8.38 3.85 1.47
C THR A 34 7.42 4.87 0.87
N ALA A 35 7.82 6.14 0.80
CA ALA A 35 7.02 7.19 0.18
C ALA A 35 6.59 6.87 -1.26
N GLN A 36 7.45 6.24 -2.07
CA GLN A 36 7.14 5.83 -3.44
C GLN A 36 6.06 4.73 -3.46
N THR A 37 6.18 3.74 -2.57
CA THR A 37 5.16 2.70 -2.40
C THR A 37 3.84 3.31 -1.97
N GLY A 38 3.85 4.33 -1.11
CA GLY A 38 2.65 5.09 -0.73
C GLY A 38 1.94 5.71 -1.94
N VAL A 39 2.68 6.41 -2.81
CA VAL A 39 2.12 6.99 -4.06
C VAL A 39 1.52 5.90 -4.97
N MET A 40 2.18 4.74 -5.06
CA MET A 40 1.67 3.60 -5.81
C MET A 40 0.39 3.02 -5.20
N ILE A 41 0.33 2.83 -3.89
CA ILE A 41 -0.85 2.33 -3.17
C ILE A 41 -2.04 3.26 -3.40
N GLU A 42 -1.85 4.57 -3.26
CA GLU A 42 -2.89 5.56 -3.51
C GLU A 42 -3.37 5.54 -4.96
N ALA A 43 -2.48 5.30 -5.92
CA ALA A 43 -2.85 5.12 -7.32
C ALA A 43 -3.73 3.87 -7.51
N LEU A 44 -3.34 2.73 -6.94
CA LEU A 44 -4.12 1.49 -7.02
C LEU A 44 -5.54 1.67 -6.46
N ARG A 45 -5.66 2.34 -5.32
CA ARG A 45 -6.96 2.70 -4.71
C ARG A 45 -7.76 3.66 -5.59
N GLN A 46 -7.12 4.66 -6.18
CA GLN A 46 -7.77 5.55 -7.15
C GLN A 46 -8.22 4.85 -8.42
N LEU A 47 -7.62 3.71 -8.77
CA LEU A 47 -8.08 2.84 -9.85
C LEU A 47 -9.19 1.88 -9.38
N GLY A 48 -9.62 1.93 -8.11
CA GLY A 48 -10.77 1.19 -7.59
C GLY A 48 -10.44 -0.06 -6.78
N ALA A 49 -9.15 -0.37 -6.57
CA ALA A 49 -8.75 -1.55 -5.79
C ALA A 49 -9.01 -1.35 -4.30
N GLN A 50 -9.39 -2.43 -3.61
CA GLN A 50 -9.28 -2.55 -2.16
C GLN A 50 -7.87 -3.06 -1.83
N VAL A 51 -7.12 -2.33 -1.02
CA VAL A 51 -5.68 -2.59 -0.81
C VAL A 51 -5.40 -2.81 0.67
N GLN A 52 -4.63 -3.86 0.97
CA GLN A 52 -3.98 -4.10 2.27
C GLN A 52 -2.48 -4.28 2.04
N TRP A 53 -1.64 -3.90 3.00
CA TRP A 53 -0.19 -3.89 2.78
C TRP A 53 0.63 -4.30 4.01
N SER A 54 1.68 -5.09 3.78
CA SER A 54 2.79 -5.33 4.71
C SER A 54 4.14 -5.05 4.05
N SER A 55 5.19 -4.99 4.87
CA SER A 55 6.55 -4.77 4.38
C SER A 55 7.26 -6.08 4.07
N SER A 56 7.99 -6.13 2.96
CA SER A 56 8.83 -7.29 2.62
C SER A 56 10.15 -7.32 3.39
N ASN A 57 10.52 -6.24 4.09
CA ASN A 57 11.74 -6.13 4.88
C ASN A 57 11.50 -5.32 6.18
N PRO A 58 11.81 -5.89 7.36
CA PRO A 58 11.60 -5.25 8.66
C PRO A 58 12.20 -3.85 8.82
N LEU A 59 13.30 -3.55 8.14
CA LEU A 59 14.01 -2.27 8.31
C LEU A 59 13.62 -1.23 7.26
N SER A 60 12.83 -1.61 6.26
CA SER A 60 12.54 -0.79 5.08
C SER A 60 11.36 0.16 5.26
N THR A 61 10.50 -0.09 6.26
CA THR A 61 9.31 0.71 6.52
C THR A 61 9.68 2.13 6.92
N GLN A 62 9.02 3.11 6.30
CA GLN A 62 9.03 4.49 6.71
C GLN A 62 7.76 4.76 7.52
N ASP A 63 7.85 4.77 8.84
CA ASP A 63 6.67 4.79 9.73
C ASP A 63 5.74 5.99 9.50
N HIS A 64 6.31 7.14 9.15
CA HIS A 64 5.52 8.34 8.81
C HIS A 64 4.67 8.14 7.54
N VAL A 65 5.15 7.33 6.59
CA VAL A 65 4.38 6.95 5.39
C VAL A 65 3.30 5.93 5.76
N ALA A 66 3.64 4.92 6.57
CA ALA A 66 2.68 3.95 7.08
C ALA A 66 1.52 4.67 7.80
N ALA A 67 1.83 5.58 8.72
CA ALA A 67 0.86 6.37 9.45
C ALA A 67 0.00 7.25 8.53
N ALA A 68 0.59 7.87 7.50
CA ALA A 68 -0.17 8.67 6.53
C ALA A 68 -1.16 7.82 5.72
N LEU A 69 -0.74 6.62 5.29
CA LEU A 69 -1.61 5.69 4.56
C LEU A 69 -2.75 5.16 5.44
N VAL A 70 -2.47 4.83 6.71
CA VAL A 70 -3.50 4.44 7.69
C VAL A 70 -4.51 5.57 7.88
N LYS A 71 -4.04 6.82 8.04
CA LYS A 71 -4.91 8.00 8.14
C LYS A 71 -5.79 8.18 6.90
N ASN A 72 -5.30 7.79 5.72
CA ASN A 72 -6.06 7.79 4.47
C ASN A 72 -6.94 6.53 4.29
N GLY A 73 -7.04 5.66 5.31
CA GLY A 73 -7.90 4.49 5.32
C GLY A 73 -7.36 3.28 4.54
N VAL A 74 -6.04 3.16 4.40
CA VAL A 74 -5.40 1.91 3.92
C VAL A 74 -5.12 1.01 5.12
N SER A 75 -5.44 -0.28 5.03
CA SER A 75 -4.98 -1.26 6.02
C SER A 75 -3.49 -1.52 5.83
N ILE A 76 -2.67 -1.06 6.79
CA ILE A 76 -1.23 -1.24 6.80
C ILE A 76 -0.84 -2.06 8.02
N TYR A 77 -0.07 -3.11 7.79
CA TYR A 77 0.51 -3.99 8.79
C TYR A 77 2.02 -3.97 8.60
N ALA A 78 2.65 -2.88 9.00
CA ALA A 78 4.09 -2.71 8.92
C ALA A 78 4.59 -1.57 9.81
N TRP A 79 5.78 -1.75 10.40
CA TRP A 79 6.56 -0.72 11.08
C TRP A 79 8.06 -1.00 10.92
N LYS A 80 8.90 -0.01 11.19
CA LYS A 80 10.35 -0.20 11.14
C LYS A 80 10.83 -0.97 12.37
N GLY A 81 11.59 -2.03 12.14
CA GLY A 81 12.18 -2.84 13.20
C GLY A 81 11.30 -4.01 13.66
N GLU A 82 10.38 -4.48 12.83
CA GLU A 82 9.65 -5.73 13.07
C GLU A 82 10.61 -6.90 13.38
N THR A 83 10.23 -7.75 14.32
CA THR A 83 10.79 -9.10 14.47
C THR A 83 10.33 -10.01 13.33
N GLU A 84 10.94 -11.18 13.20
CA GLU A 84 10.53 -12.16 12.19
C GLU A 84 9.10 -12.68 12.44
N GLU A 85 8.73 -12.89 13.70
CA GLU A 85 7.37 -13.31 14.09
C GLU A 85 6.33 -12.22 13.76
N GLU A 86 6.62 -10.96 14.10
CA GLU A 86 5.75 -9.82 13.77
C GLU A 86 5.60 -9.66 12.26
N LYS A 87 6.68 -9.83 11.50
CA LYS A 87 6.63 -9.78 10.03
C LYS A 87 5.69 -10.86 9.46
N LEU A 88 5.78 -12.10 9.96
CA LEU A 88 4.89 -13.18 9.52
C LEU A 88 3.44 -12.86 9.87
N TRP A 89 3.20 -12.35 11.08
CA TRP A 89 1.87 -11.88 11.49
C TRP A 89 1.35 -10.77 10.56
N CYS A 90 2.18 -9.79 10.22
CA CYS A 90 1.84 -8.71 9.28
C CYS A 90 1.46 -9.23 7.89
N ILE A 91 2.18 -10.25 7.39
CA ILE A 91 1.87 -10.91 6.11
C ILE A 91 0.51 -11.60 6.20
N ASP A 92 0.23 -12.34 7.26
CA ASP A 92 -1.07 -13.01 7.45
C ASP A 92 -2.22 -11.99 7.48
N GLN A 93 -2.07 -10.91 8.24
CA GLN A 93 -3.09 -9.84 8.28
C GLN A 93 -3.31 -9.19 6.90
N THR A 94 -2.28 -9.17 6.05
CA THR A 94 -2.38 -8.58 4.72
C THR A 94 -3.19 -9.46 3.75
N ILE A 95 -3.14 -10.78 3.91
CA ILE A 95 -3.77 -11.76 3.00
C ILE A 95 -5.27 -11.91 3.30
N TYR A 96 -5.68 -11.83 4.56
CA TYR A 96 -7.08 -11.97 4.96
C TYR A 96 -7.81 -10.63 4.93
N PHE A 97 -8.83 -10.52 4.07
CA PHE A 97 -9.70 -9.35 4.03
C PHE A 97 -10.87 -9.56 5.01
N PRO A 98 -11.50 -8.49 5.53
CA PRO A 98 -12.56 -8.60 6.55
C PRO A 98 -13.79 -9.44 6.15
N ASP A 99 -13.97 -9.70 4.85
CA ASP A 99 -15.07 -10.45 4.25
C ASP A 99 -14.70 -11.87 3.77
N GLY A 100 -13.45 -12.32 3.96
CA GLY A 100 -12.92 -13.60 3.48
C GLY A 100 -12.16 -13.46 2.16
#